data_AF-A0AAU4ALG1-F1
#
_entry.id   AF-A0AAU4ALG1-F1
#
_cell.length_a   1.000
_cell.length_b   1.000
_cell.length_c   1.000
_cell.angle_alpha   90.00
_cell.angle_beta   90.00
_cell.angle_gamma   90.00
#
_symmetry.space_group_name_H-M   'P 1'
#
loop_
_entity.id
_entity.type
_entity.pdbx_description
1 polymer ?
#
loop_
_entity_poly.entity_id
_entity_poly.type
_entity_poly.pdbx_seq_one_letter_code
_entity_poly.pdbx_strand_id
1 'polypeptide(L)'
;MRNVMASAAAARPDRRRFLLTGLGIAGGAVLAAGPLSGTGFAAAGPVAKTWKGKTGANGWPVLASAPVHRVEGTGGVHFSAAAGDIATVLTHVVRRFHYEIDALRDGEVAGHTSHREVAAAYESDHLSGTAIAIRPLRYPLGARDGLFPHELVVVRDILADLEGVVQWGGDSTPAKESHFGIAVRPGDARLSRVASKIRGWDATPGVGAGATDALAPGRLKAAKALTPGRN
;
A
#
# COMPACT_ATOMS: atom_id res chain seq x y z
N MET A 1 0.52 -35.49 71.08
CA MET A 1 1.61 -35.39 70.08
C MET A 1 1.00 -35.05 68.73
N ARG A 2 1.70 -34.20 67.98
CA ARG A 2 1.29 -33.45 66.78
C ARG A 2 0.93 -34.36 65.59
N ASN A 3 -0.07 -34.00 64.78
CA ASN A 3 0.21 -33.51 63.42
C ASN A 3 -1.02 -32.87 62.74
N VAL A 4 -0.75 -31.73 62.11
CA VAL A 4 -1.64 -30.87 61.32
C VAL A 4 -1.18 -30.97 59.87
N MET A 5 -2.11 -31.04 58.91
CA MET A 5 -2.07 -30.42 57.56
C MET A 5 -3.29 -30.94 56.80
N ALA A 6 -4.41 -30.23 56.68
CA ALA A 6 -4.66 -28.93 56.03
C ALA A 6 -4.42 -28.97 54.50
N SER A 7 -5.55 -29.04 53.79
CA SER A 7 -5.76 -29.10 52.35
C SER A 7 -5.22 -27.85 51.62
N ALA A 8 -4.49 -28.06 50.52
CA ALA A 8 -3.97 -26.98 49.68
C ALA A 8 -4.86 -26.79 48.45
N ALA A 9 -5.38 -25.57 48.32
CA ALA A 9 -6.15 -25.08 47.19
C ALA A 9 -5.28 -24.92 45.92
N ALA A 10 -5.89 -25.22 44.76
CA ALA A 10 -5.29 -25.09 43.45
C ALA A 10 -5.14 -23.62 43.02
N ALA A 11 -3.90 -23.22 42.74
CA ALA A 11 -3.57 -21.94 42.11
C ALA A 11 -3.44 -22.10 40.58
N ARG A 12 -4.02 -21.16 39.84
CA ARG A 12 -4.11 -21.10 38.37
C ARG A 12 -2.74 -20.78 37.73
N PRO A 13 -2.35 -21.39 36.60
CA PRO A 13 -1.14 -21.00 35.89
C PRO A 13 -1.36 -19.84 34.90
N ASP A 14 -0.46 -18.87 35.02
CA ASP A 14 -0.29 -17.65 34.22
C ASP A 14 0.13 -17.92 32.76
N ARG A 15 -0.44 -17.16 31.83
CA ARG A 15 -0.07 -17.15 30.41
C ARG A 15 1.08 -16.17 30.17
N ARG A 16 2.32 -16.63 30.27
CA ARG A 16 3.49 -16.00 29.62
C ARG A 16 4.71 -16.90 29.77
N ARG A 17 5.01 -17.67 28.72
CA ARG A 17 6.37 -18.15 28.48
C ARG A 17 6.63 -18.23 26.98
N PHE A 18 7.44 -17.28 26.54
CA PHE A 18 8.18 -17.31 25.30
C PHE A 18 9.00 -18.60 25.20
N LEU A 19 8.93 -19.28 24.07
CA LEU A 19 9.93 -20.24 23.64
C LEU A 19 10.40 -19.89 22.23
N LEU A 20 11.57 -19.27 22.20
CA LEU A 20 12.52 -19.34 21.10
C LEU A 20 12.96 -20.80 20.94
N THR A 21 12.80 -21.35 19.74
CA THR A 21 13.57 -22.52 19.31
C THR A 21 13.89 -22.35 17.84
N GLY A 22 15.19 -22.26 17.54
CA GLY A 22 15.70 -22.11 16.19
C GLY A 22 15.62 -23.39 15.38
N LEU A 23 15.80 -23.25 14.07
CA LEU A 23 16.08 -24.36 13.17
C LEU A 23 17.23 -23.93 12.25
N GLY A 24 18.38 -24.57 12.46
CA GLY A 24 19.50 -24.57 11.55
C GLY A 24 19.17 -25.40 10.30
N ILE A 25 19.66 -24.93 9.16
CA ILE A 25 19.55 -25.63 7.88
C ILE A 25 20.72 -26.62 7.82
N ALA A 26 20.44 -27.90 8.06
CA ALA A 26 21.33 -29.01 7.72
C ALA A 26 20.60 -29.92 6.72
N GLY A 27 21.26 -30.18 5.59
CA GLY A 27 20.73 -31.00 4.50
C GLY A 27 20.48 -32.45 4.92
N GLY A 28 19.39 -33.00 4.39
CA GLY A 28 19.04 -34.41 4.53
C GLY A 28 17.90 -34.75 3.57
N ALA A 29 18.20 -35.60 2.59
CA ALA A 29 17.21 -36.17 1.68
C ALA A 29 16.28 -37.14 2.42
N VAL A 30 14.98 -37.04 2.20
CA VAL A 30 14.01 -38.09 2.53
C VAL A 30 13.09 -38.29 1.32
N LEU A 31 13.18 -39.47 0.70
CA LEU A 31 12.20 -40.00 -0.24
C LEU A 31 11.24 -40.92 0.53
N ALA A 32 9.94 -40.61 0.55
CA ALA A 32 8.87 -41.60 0.63
C ALA A 32 7.50 -40.99 0.25
N ALA A 33 6.75 -41.75 -0.55
CA ALA A 33 5.57 -41.41 -1.34
C ALA A 33 4.26 -41.15 -0.57
N GLY A 34 3.42 -40.26 -1.13
CA GLY A 34 1.98 -40.13 -0.89
C GLY A 34 1.38 -38.99 -1.72
N PRO A 35 0.27 -39.17 -2.47
CA PRO A 35 -0.24 -38.14 -3.38
C PRO A 35 -1.11 -37.16 -2.59
N LEU A 36 -0.49 -36.12 -2.04
CA LEU A 36 -1.18 -34.87 -1.72
C LEU A 36 -0.69 -33.82 -2.71
N SER A 37 -1.30 -33.85 -3.90
CA SER A 37 -1.09 -32.83 -4.94
C SER A 37 -1.66 -31.51 -4.44
N GLY A 38 -0.81 -30.73 -3.78
CA GLY A 38 -1.16 -29.42 -3.26
C GLY A 38 -0.01 -28.70 -2.57
N THR A 39 1.24 -29.00 -2.89
CA THR A 39 2.37 -28.13 -2.52
C THR A 39 2.37 -26.95 -3.49
N GLY A 40 1.65 -25.89 -3.14
CA GLY A 40 1.89 -24.58 -3.73
C GLY A 40 3.35 -24.23 -3.43
N PHE A 41 4.21 -24.34 -4.44
CA PHE A 41 5.53 -23.74 -4.36
C PHE A 41 5.29 -22.25 -4.12
N ALA A 42 5.71 -21.74 -2.95
CA ALA A 42 5.86 -20.30 -2.79
C ALA A 42 6.80 -19.86 -3.89
N ALA A 43 6.28 -19.20 -4.92
CA ALA A 43 7.09 -18.61 -5.96
C ALA A 43 8.16 -17.77 -5.26
N ALA A 44 9.43 -18.00 -5.58
CA ALA A 44 10.52 -17.20 -5.04
C ALA A 44 10.15 -15.73 -5.29
N GLY A 45 9.92 -14.98 -4.21
CA GLY A 45 9.56 -13.58 -4.30
C GLY A 45 10.64 -12.82 -5.07
N PRO A 46 10.28 -11.72 -5.76
CA PRO A 46 11.25 -10.91 -6.47
C PRO A 46 12.42 -10.54 -5.53
N VAL A 47 13.64 -10.82 -5.98
CA VAL A 47 14.85 -10.56 -5.21
C VAL A 47 15.06 -9.05 -5.12
N ALA A 48 15.08 -8.52 -3.90
CA ALA A 48 15.35 -7.11 -3.66
C ALA A 48 16.75 -6.74 -4.18
N LYS A 49 16.86 -5.59 -4.85
CA LYS A 49 18.12 -5.01 -5.31
C LYS A 49 18.31 -3.61 -4.76
N THR A 50 19.55 -3.22 -4.51
CA THR A 50 19.86 -1.86 -4.08
C THR A 50 19.73 -0.86 -5.23
N TRP A 51 18.86 0.14 -5.07
CA TRP A 51 18.67 1.24 -6.00
C TRP A 51 19.82 2.25 -5.94
N LYS A 52 20.59 2.33 -7.03
CA LYS A 52 21.75 3.23 -7.17
C LYS A 52 21.41 4.59 -7.79
N GLY A 53 20.17 4.77 -8.26
CA GLY A 53 19.73 6.01 -8.91
C GLY A 53 19.69 7.20 -7.96
N LYS A 54 19.94 8.39 -8.52
CA LYS A 54 19.72 9.69 -7.86
C LYS A 54 18.27 10.16 -7.97
N THR A 55 17.48 9.52 -8.83
CA THR A 55 16.05 9.73 -9.00
C THR A 55 15.30 8.42 -8.80
N GLY A 56 14.01 8.49 -8.46
CA GLY A 56 13.09 7.36 -8.60
C GLY A 56 12.89 6.97 -10.06
N ALA A 57 12.16 5.89 -10.30
CA ALA A 57 11.84 5.41 -11.64
C ALA A 57 10.97 6.41 -12.42
N ASN A 58 10.13 7.18 -11.73
CA ASN A 58 9.37 8.29 -12.31
C ASN A 58 10.19 9.57 -12.58
N GLY A 59 11.50 9.55 -12.29
CA GLY A 59 12.42 10.65 -12.59
C GLY A 59 12.46 11.78 -11.55
N TRP A 60 11.74 11.65 -10.43
CA TRP A 60 11.83 12.61 -9.33
C TRP A 60 13.10 12.41 -8.49
N PRO A 61 13.77 13.48 -8.02
CA PRO A 61 14.97 13.37 -7.19
C PRO A 61 14.71 12.59 -5.88
N VAL A 62 15.63 11.69 -5.53
CA VAL A 62 15.62 10.99 -4.24
C VAL A 62 15.81 12.01 -3.11
N LEU A 63 14.97 11.91 -2.09
CA LEU A 63 14.99 12.77 -0.92
C LEU A 63 15.71 12.09 0.25
N ALA A 64 16.47 12.86 1.01
CA ALA A 64 17.07 12.38 2.26
C ALA A 64 16.00 12.14 3.34
N SER A 65 15.01 13.03 3.39
CA SER A 65 13.84 12.95 4.25
C SER A 65 12.64 13.61 3.57
N ALA A 66 11.43 13.27 4.01
CA ALA A 66 10.21 13.88 3.54
C ALA A 66 9.30 14.23 4.74
N PRO A 67 8.53 15.32 4.67
CA PRO A 67 7.58 15.69 5.72
C PRO A 67 6.45 14.66 5.85
N VAL A 68 5.90 14.57 7.06
CA VAL A 68 4.70 13.76 7.37
C VAL A 68 3.45 14.60 7.12
N HIS A 69 2.50 14.03 6.39
CA HIS A 69 1.20 14.62 6.08
C HIS A 69 0.11 13.82 6.78
N ARG A 70 -0.77 14.52 7.50
CA ARG A 70 -1.97 13.91 8.07
C ARG A 70 -3.06 13.86 7.01
N VAL A 71 -3.88 12.83 7.09
CA VAL A 71 -5.01 12.64 6.20
C VAL A 71 -6.28 13.05 6.93
N GLU A 72 -6.76 14.25 6.65
CA GLU A 72 -7.89 14.82 7.38
C GLU A 72 -9.16 13.96 7.26
N GLY A 73 -9.86 13.82 8.40
CA GLY A 73 -11.10 13.05 8.52
C GLY A 73 -10.95 11.53 8.63
N THR A 74 -9.72 11.00 8.74
CA THR A 74 -9.45 9.54 8.79
C THR A 74 -9.11 8.99 10.17
N GLY A 75 -9.27 9.79 11.23
CA GLY A 75 -9.02 9.33 12.61
C GLY A 75 -7.54 9.09 12.95
N GLY A 76 -6.61 9.74 12.23
CA GLY A 76 -5.18 9.74 12.58
C GLY A 76 -4.24 9.14 11.54
N VAL A 77 -4.75 8.70 10.38
CA VAL A 77 -3.90 8.20 9.29
C VAL A 77 -2.96 9.31 8.82
N HIS A 78 -1.69 8.96 8.62
CA HIS A 78 -0.66 9.85 8.11
C HIS A 78 0.35 9.08 7.27
N PHE A 79 1.12 9.78 6.45
CA PHE A 79 2.22 9.20 5.67
C PHE A 79 3.28 10.27 5.36
N SER A 80 4.52 9.85 5.10
CA SER A 80 5.58 10.75 4.64
C SER A 80 5.57 10.88 3.11
N ALA A 81 5.69 12.09 2.57
CA ALA A 81 5.80 12.30 1.13
C ALA A 81 6.42 13.67 0.80
N ALA A 82 6.88 13.83 -0.44
CA ALA A 82 7.31 15.13 -0.93
C ALA A 82 6.16 16.15 -0.77
N ALA A 83 6.51 17.37 -0.37
CA ALA A 83 5.54 18.42 -0.08
C ALA A 83 4.83 18.96 -1.34
N GLY A 84 3.88 19.86 -1.13
CA GLY A 84 3.19 20.57 -2.20
C GLY A 84 2.19 19.70 -2.95
N ASP A 85 2.16 19.84 -4.29
CA ASP A 85 1.16 19.18 -5.13
C ASP A 85 1.21 17.65 -5.05
N ILE A 86 2.38 17.06 -4.77
CA ILE A 86 2.52 15.61 -4.53
C ILE A 86 1.74 15.20 -3.28
N ALA A 87 1.97 15.88 -2.16
CA ALA A 87 1.25 15.61 -0.92
C ALA A 87 -0.26 15.78 -1.09
N THR A 88 -0.72 16.81 -1.80
CA THR A 88 -2.14 17.02 -2.10
C THR A 88 -2.74 15.83 -2.86
N VAL A 89 -2.10 15.40 -3.95
CA VAL A 89 -2.60 14.31 -4.79
C VAL A 89 -2.59 12.97 -4.05
N LEU A 90 -1.50 12.63 -3.36
CA LEU A 90 -1.40 11.37 -2.62
C LEU A 90 -2.35 11.34 -1.42
N THR A 91 -2.58 12.47 -0.76
CA THR A 91 -3.59 12.57 0.32
C THR A 91 -4.98 12.29 -0.21
N HIS A 92 -5.31 12.80 -1.41
CA HIS A 92 -6.60 12.51 -2.04
C HIS A 92 -6.79 11.01 -2.32
N VAL A 93 -5.75 10.31 -2.80
CA VAL A 93 -5.77 8.84 -2.97
C VAL A 93 -6.12 8.15 -1.66
N VAL A 94 -5.43 8.50 -0.57
CA VAL A 94 -5.65 7.87 0.75
C VAL A 94 -7.06 8.15 1.27
N ARG A 95 -7.58 9.37 1.13
CA ARG A 95 -8.94 9.73 1.56
C ARG A 95 -9.99 8.92 0.81
N ARG A 96 -9.87 8.86 -0.51
CA ARG A 96 -10.78 8.08 -1.36
C ARG A 96 -10.77 6.60 -0.99
N PHE A 97 -9.57 6.03 -0.81
CA PHE A 97 -9.45 4.64 -0.36
C PHE A 97 -10.13 4.44 1.00
N HIS A 98 -9.86 5.32 1.97
CA HIS A 98 -10.41 5.22 3.32
C HIS A 98 -11.94 5.27 3.34
N TYR A 99 -12.56 6.16 2.57
CA TYR A 99 -14.02 6.34 2.62
C TYR A 99 -14.81 5.40 1.72
N GLU A 100 -14.23 4.93 0.62
CA GLU A 100 -14.98 4.25 -0.45
C GLU A 100 -14.57 2.79 -0.66
N ILE A 101 -13.46 2.36 -0.06
CA ILE A 101 -13.02 0.97 -0.09
C ILE A 101 -13.06 0.38 1.32
N ASP A 102 -12.17 0.83 2.21
CA ASP A 102 -12.12 0.34 3.59
C ASP A 102 -11.41 1.35 4.49
N ALA A 103 -11.98 1.57 5.68
CA ALA A 103 -11.48 2.52 6.65
C ALA A 103 -10.06 2.15 7.09
N LEU A 104 -9.12 3.03 6.76
CA LEU A 104 -7.71 2.90 7.11
C LEU A 104 -7.44 3.27 8.56
N ARG A 105 -6.47 2.58 9.16
CA ARG A 105 -5.95 2.84 10.51
C ARG A 105 -4.59 3.49 10.45
N ASP A 106 -4.16 4.04 11.58
CA ASP A 106 -2.80 4.54 11.71
C ASP A 106 -1.77 3.45 11.42
N GLY A 107 -0.68 3.82 10.72
CA GLY A 107 0.35 2.88 10.26
C GLY A 107 -0.03 2.02 9.05
N GLU A 108 -1.24 2.12 8.50
CA GLU A 108 -1.64 1.34 7.31
C GLU A 108 -1.22 1.99 5.98
N VAL A 109 -0.60 3.17 5.99
CA VAL A 109 -0.09 3.85 4.79
C VAL A 109 1.40 4.08 4.92
N ALA A 110 2.19 3.39 4.10
CA ALA A 110 3.63 3.60 4.00
C ALA A 110 3.94 4.67 2.94
N GLY A 111 4.79 5.63 3.28
CA GLY A 111 5.18 6.74 2.43
C GLY A 111 6.64 6.70 2.00
N HIS A 112 7.32 7.84 2.06
CA HIS A 112 8.75 7.99 1.82
C HIS A 112 9.58 7.06 2.69
N THR A 113 10.67 6.54 2.10
CA THR A 113 11.70 5.79 2.82
C THR A 113 13.09 6.17 2.33
N SER A 114 14.10 6.02 3.18
CA SER A 114 15.52 6.11 2.82
C SER A 114 16.13 4.74 2.50
N HIS A 115 15.39 3.65 2.73
CA HIS A 115 15.82 2.29 2.41
C HIS A 115 15.85 2.08 0.90
N ARG A 116 17.04 1.85 0.36
CA ARG A 116 17.27 1.73 -1.09
C ARG A 116 17.00 0.35 -1.66
N GLU A 117 16.55 -0.60 -0.87
CA GLU A 117 16.21 -1.94 -1.36
C GLU A 117 14.85 -1.92 -2.03
N VAL A 118 14.82 -2.26 -3.32
CA VAL A 118 13.59 -2.30 -4.13
C VAL A 118 13.51 -3.63 -4.86
N ALA A 119 12.34 -4.24 -4.86
CA ALA A 119 12.08 -5.49 -5.56
C ALA A 119 11.41 -5.23 -6.94
N ALA A 120 10.81 -4.06 -7.14
CA ALA A 120 10.40 -3.55 -8.44
C ALA A 120 10.87 -2.10 -8.67
N ALA A 121 11.04 -1.69 -9.93
CA ALA A 121 11.58 -0.36 -10.24
C ALA A 121 10.71 0.78 -9.70
N TYR A 122 9.38 0.68 -9.82
CA TYR A 122 8.45 1.70 -9.31
C TYR A 122 8.49 1.85 -7.79
N GLU A 123 8.97 0.85 -7.03
CA GLU A 123 9.13 1.00 -5.58
C GLU A 123 10.20 2.04 -5.22
N SER A 124 11.12 2.34 -6.14
CA SER A 124 12.09 3.43 -5.96
C SER A 124 11.43 4.81 -5.88
N ASP A 125 10.17 4.97 -6.29
CA ASP A 125 9.45 6.24 -6.19
C ASP A 125 9.13 6.61 -4.72
N HIS A 126 9.18 5.64 -3.80
CA HIS A 126 9.16 5.91 -2.35
C HIS A 126 10.40 6.71 -1.91
N LEU A 127 11.56 6.54 -2.55
CA LEU A 127 12.80 7.26 -2.22
C LEU A 127 12.69 8.76 -2.52
N SER A 128 11.90 9.14 -3.53
CA SER A 128 11.60 10.52 -3.88
C SER A 128 10.37 11.08 -3.16
N GLY A 129 9.72 10.28 -2.30
CA GLY A 129 8.47 10.67 -1.63
C GLY A 129 7.31 10.90 -2.60
N THR A 130 7.35 10.26 -3.76
CA THR A 130 6.36 10.40 -4.84
C THR A 130 5.49 9.15 -5.01
N ALA A 131 5.53 8.26 -4.02
CA ALA A 131 4.66 7.10 -3.94
C ALA A 131 4.25 6.78 -2.51
N ILE A 132 3.11 6.13 -2.38
CA ILE A 132 2.60 5.52 -1.15
C ILE A 132 2.25 4.06 -1.39
N ALA A 133 2.20 3.29 -0.31
CA ALA A 133 1.67 1.93 -0.31
C ALA A 133 0.61 1.80 0.79
N ILE A 134 -0.63 1.53 0.40
CA ILE A 134 -1.76 1.33 1.31
C ILE A 134 -1.83 -0.16 1.66
N ARG A 135 -1.70 -0.50 2.93
CA ARG A 135 -1.68 -1.87 3.49
C ARG A 135 -0.73 -2.79 2.72
N PRO A 136 0.59 -2.48 2.65
CA PRO A 136 1.55 -3.22 1.85
C PRO A 136 1.66 -4.71 2.19
N LEU A 137 1.32 -5.10 3.43
CA LEU A 137 1.29 -6.50 3.86
C LEU A 137 0.04 -7.25 3.36
N ARG A 138 -1.09 -6.55 3.17
CA ARG A 138 -2.33 -7.14 2.64
C ARG A 138 -2.28 -7.27 1.12
N TYR A 139 -1.62 -6.34 0.45
CA TYR A 139 -1.46 -6.31 -1.00
C TYR A 139 0.03 -6.34 -1.39
N PRO A 140 0.71 -7.48 -1.17
CA PRO A 140 2.15 -7.59 -1.38
C PRO A 140 2.52 -7.61 -2.87
N LEU A 141 3.81 -7.40 -3.14
CA LEU A 141 4.37 -7.45 -4.49
C LEU A 141 4.19 -8.84 -5.13
N GLY A 142 3.78 -8.86 -6.38
CA GLY A 142 3.47 -10.07 -7.16
C GLY A 142 2.05 -10.61 -6.94
N ALA A 143 1.35 -10.18 -5.88
CA ALA A 143 -0.04 -10.59 -5.64
C ALA A 143 -1.02 -9.82 -6.53
N ARG A 144 -2.13 -10.49 -6.85
CA ARG A 144 -3.25 -9.98 -7.64
C ARG A 144 -4.56 -10.39 -6.98
N ASP A 145 -5.65 -9.75 -7.40
CA ASP A 145 -7.02 -10.09 -7.00
C ASP A 145 -7.25 -9.91 -5.48
N GLY A 146 -6.51 -9.01 -4.84
CA GLY A 146 -6.67 -8.67 -3.44
C GLY A 146 -7.86 -7.73 -3.19
N LEU A 147 -8.22 -6.93 -4.19
CA LEU A 147 -9.40 -6.05 -4.18
C LEU A 147 -10.61 -6.74 -4.82
N PHE A 148 -11.79 -6.55 -4.23
CA PHE A 148 -13.04 -7.00 -4.80
C PHE A 148 -13.38 -6.23 -6.08
N PRO A 149 -14.21 -6.78 -6.98
CA PRO A 149 -14.55 -6.13 -8.25
C PRO A 149 -15.10 -4.71 -8.13
N HIS A 150 -15.88 -4.41 -7.09
CA HIS A 150 -16.42 -3.07 -6.86
C HIS A 150 -15.35 -2.10 -6.31
N GLU A 151 -14.43 -2.58 -5.47
CA GLU A 151 -13.29 -1.79 -4.98
C GLU A 151 -12.33 -1.45 -6.13
N LEU A 152 -12.13 -2.37 -7.08
CA LEU A 152 -11.38 -2.09 -8.30
C LEU A 152 -12.01 -0.96 -9.12
N VAL A 153 -13.34 -0.88 -9.19
CA VAL A 153 -14.02 0.25 -9.84
C VAL A 153 -13.68 1.55 -9.14
N VAL A 154 -13.72 1.59 -7.80
CA VAL A 154 -13.32 2.76 -7.02
C VAL A 154 -11.85 3.14 -7.28
N VAL A 155 -10.94 2.17 -7.33
CA VAL A 155 -9.52 2.45 -7.68
C VAL A 155 -9.42 3.08 -9.06
N ARG A 156 -10.09 2.54 -10.08
CA ARG A 156 -10.06 3.12 -11.42
C ARG A 156 -10.66 4.52 -11.47
N ASP A 157 -11.70 4.74 -10.68
CA ASP A 157 -12.35 6.02 -10.55
C ASP A 157 -11.45 7.07 -9.89
N ILE A 158 -10.68 6.69 -8.86
CA ILE A 158 -9.62 7.53 -8.26
C ILE A 158 -8.60 7.95 -9.32
N LEU A 159 -8.11 7.01 -10.13
CA LEU A 159 -7.13 7.33 -11.18
C LEU A 159 -7.71 8.28 -12.25
N ALA A 160 -9.01 8.14 -12.54
CA ALA A 160 -9.73 9.03 -13.45
C ALA A 160 -9.92 10.44 -12.89
N ASP A 161 -10.26 10.58 -11.61
CA ASP A 161 -10.33 11.88 -10.92
C ASP A 161 -9.00 12.63 -10.97
N LEU A 162 -7.92 11.86 -10.87
CA LEU A 162 -6.54 12.32 -10.93
C LEU A 162 -6.02 12.47 -12.36
N GLU A 163 -6.85 12.32 -13.39
CA GLU A 163 -6.51 12.60 -14.79
C GLU A 163 -5.21 11.88 -15.26
N GLY A 164 -4.94 10.70 -14.70
CA GLY A 164 -3.74 9.92 -15.00
C GLY A 164 -2.42 10.50 -14.43
N VAL A 165 -2.44 11.45 -13.49
CA VAL A 165 -1.22 11.92 -12.82
C VAL A 165 -0.69 10.92 -11.79
N VAL A 166 -1.50 9.95 -11.41
CA VAL A 166 -1.13 8.82 -10.54
C VAL A 166 -1.22 7.52 -11.34
N GLN A 167 -0.24 6.65 -11.15
CA GLN A 167 -0.24 5.27 -11.60
C GLN A 167 -0.53 4.33 -10.42
N TRP A 168 -1.16 3.20 -10.70
CA TRP A 168 -1.44 2.16 -9.70
C TRP A 168 -0.60 0.91 -9.95
N GLY A 169 -0.01 0.37 -8.89
CA GLY A 169 0.87 -0.79 -8.95
C GLY A 169 0.16 -2.08 -9.36
N GLY A 170 -1.17 -2.18 -9.25
CA GLY A 170 -1.92 -3.33 -9.78
C GLY A 170 -1.81 -3.48 -11.31
N ASP A 171 -1.53 -2.39 -12.02
CA ASP A 171 -1.26 -2.38 -13.47
C ASP A 171 0.21 -2.67 -13.82
N SER A 172 1.08 -2.71 -12.81
CA SER A 172 2.51 -2.94 -13.02
C SER A 172 2.84 -4.42 -13.16
N THR A 173 4.04 -4.70 -13.66
CA THR A 173 4.62 -6.05 -13.68
C THR A 173 5.98 -6.03 -12.98
N PRO A 174 6.15 -6.74 -11.85
CA PRO A 174 5.10 -7.45 -11.09
C PRO A 174 4.07 -6.49 -10.48
N ALA A 175 2.84 -6.98 -10.30
CA ALA A 175 1.76 -6.18 -9.72
C ALA A 175 1.95 -5.94 -8.23
N LYS A 176 1.47 -4.81 -7.73
CA LYS A 176 1.41 -4.49 -6.29
C LYS A 176 0.23 -3.57 -6.04
N GLU A 177 -0.92 -4.14 -5.72
CA GLU A 177 -2.18 -3.41 -5.58
C GLU A 177 -2.16 -2.36 -4.44
N SER A 178 -1.21 -2.45 -3.51
CA SER A 178 -0.99 -1.42 -2.48
C SER A 178 -0.39 -0.13 -3.03
N HIS A 179 0.37 -0.18 -4.12
CA HIS A 179 1.24 0.92 -4.55
C HIS A 179 0.50 1.94 -5.41
N PHE A 180 0.65 3.22 -5.06
CA PHE A 180 0.20 4.36 -5.85
C PHE A 180 1.36 5.35 -5.97
N GLY A 181 1.69 5.77 -7.19
CA GLY A 181 2.83 6.65 -7.45
C GLY A 181 2.51 7.76 -8.43
N ILE A 182 3.22 8.88 -8.35
CA ILE A 182 3.13 9.95 -9.35
C ILE A 182 3.66 9.42 -10.69
N ALA A 183 2.83 9.49 -11.73
CA ALA A 183 3.11 8.99 -13.07
C ALA A 183 3.81 10.00 -13.98
N VAL A 184 3.75 11.29 -13.63
CA VAL A 184 4.30 12.39 -14.43
C VAL A 184 5.69 12.81 -13.97
N ARG A 185 6.50 13.29 -14.91
CA ARG A 185 7.86 13.80 -14.64
C ARG A 185 7.80 15.12 -13.84
N PRO A 186 8.89 15.49 -13.14
CA PRO A 186 9.02 16.82 -12.56
C PRO A 186 8.73 17.93 -13.58
N GLY A 187 7.92 18.91 -13.20
CA GLY A 187 7.55 20.05 -14.05
C GLY A 187 6.35 19.84 -14.97
N ASP A 188 5.73 18.66 -15.00
CA ASP A 188 4.49 18.45 -15.77
C ASP A 188 3.32 19.26 -15.19
N ALA A 189 2.75 20.15 -16.00
CA ALA A 189 1.67 21.06 -15.58
C ALA A 189 0.39 20.34 -15.13
N ARG A 190 0.18 19.07 -15.53
CA ARG A 190 -0.98 18.29 -15.12
C ARG A 190 -1.02 18.07 -13.61
N LEU A 191 0.14 17.86 -12.98
CA LEU A 191 0.20 17.67 -11.53
C LEU A 191 -0.35 18.88 -10.78
N SER A 192 0.09 20.08 -11.16
CA SER A 192 -0.35 21.31 -10.49
C SER A 192 -1.81 21.65 -10.76
N ARG A 193 -2.31 21.37 -11.97
CA ARG A 193 -3.73 21.49 -12.31
C ARG A 193 -4.59 20.57 -11.44
N VAL A 194 -4.24 19.29 -11.36
CA VAL A 194 -5.00 18.31 -10.57
C VAL A 194 -4.95 18.65 -9.07
N ALA A 195 -3.79 19.03 -8.55
CA ALA A 195 -3.67 19.45 -7.15
C ALA A 195 -4.53 20.70 -6.86
N SER A 196 -4.61 21.66 -7.78
CA SER A 196 -5.45 22.84 -7.63
C SER A 196 -6.95 22.50 -7.68
N LYS A 197 -7.35 21.57 -8.55
CA LYS A 197 -8.70 21.01 -8.59
C LYS A 197 -9.09 20.36 -7.26
N ILE A 198 -8.20 19.54 -6.68
CA ILE A 198 -8.41 18.91 -5.37
C ILE A 198 -8.58 19.97 -4.26
N ARG A 199 -7.69 20.97 -4.21
CA ARG A 199 -7.81 22.08 -3.24
C ARG A 199 -9.14 22.83 -3.37
N GLY A 200 -9.64 23.00 -4.59
CA GLY A 200 -10.95 23.60 -4.84
C GLY A 200 -12.11 22.76 -4.29
N TRP A 201 -12.00 21.43 -4.37
CA TRP A 201 -12.97 20.51 -3.76
C TRP A 201 -12.92 20.55 -2.24
N ASP A 202 -11.72 20.54 -1.65
CA ASP A 202 -11.56 20.58 -0.19
C ASP A 202 -12.14 21.87 0.42
N ALA A 203 -12.21 22.96 -0.35
CA ALA A 203 -12.84 24.21 0.05
C ALA A 203 -14.39 24.22 -0.12
N THR A 204 -14.97 23.20 -0.76
CA THR A 204 -16.39 23.16 -1.11
C THR A 204 -17.07 21.96 -0.42
N PRO A 205 -18.01 22.17 0.51
CA PRO A 205 -18.72 21.06 1.15
C PRO A 205 -19.47 20.18 0.14
N GLY A 206 -19.40 18.86 0.32
CA GLY A 206 -20.16 17.89 -0.48
C GLY A 206 -19.56 17.52 -1.83
N VAL A 207 -18.32 17.92 -2.12
CA VAL A 207 -17.57 17.45 -3.31
C VAL A 207 -16.24 16.83 -2.92
N GLY A 208 -15.73 15.93 -3.76
CA GLY A 208 -14.45 15.25 -3.55
C GLY A 208 -14.59 13.87 -2.89
N ALA A 209 -13.65 13.54 -2.00
CA ALA A 209 -13.55 12.21 -1.41
C ALA A 209 -14.78 11.85 -0.56
N GLY A 210 -15.35 10.66 -0.77
CA GLY A 210 -16.54 10.18 -0.06
C GLY A 210 -17.88 10.74 -0.57
N ALA A 211 -17.89 11.72 -1.47
CA ALA A 211 -19.11 12.33 -2.02
C ALA A 211 -19.43 11.90 -3.48
N THR A 212 -18.60 11.04 -4.05
CA THR A 212 -18.61 10.74 -5.49
C THR A 212 -19.07 9.31 -5.73
N ASP A 213 -20.03 9.13 -6.63
CA ASP A 213 -20.51 7.82 -7.07
C ASP A 213 -19.61 7.25 -8.20
N ALA A 214 -18.73 6.32 -7.84
CA ALA A 214 -17.83 5.66 -8.78
C ALA A 214 -18.56 4.79 -9.83
N LEU A 215 -19.81 4.39 -9.57
CA LEU A 215 -20.60 3.55 -10.48
C LEU A 215 -21.38 4.36 -11.52
N ALA A 216 -21.39 5.69 -11.42
CA ALA A 216 -22.08 6.54 -12.38
C ALA A 216 -21.52 6.34 -13.82
N PRO A 217 -22.37 6.31 -14.87
CA PRO A 217 -21.94 5.91 -16.23
C PRO A 217 -20.76 6.71 -16.80
N GLY A 218 -20.72 8.02 -16.56
CA GLY A 218 -19.63 8.88 -17.01
C GLY A 218 -18.29 8.55 -16.33
N ARG A 219 -18.33 8.15 -15.05
CA ARG A 219 -17.18 7.77 -14.24
C ARG A 219 -16.58 6.45 -14.72
N LEU A 220 -17.42 5.45 -14.95
CA LEU A 220 -17.02 4.18 -15.55
C LEU A 220 -16.36 4.36 -16.93
N LYS A 221 -16.84 5.31 -17.74
CA LYS A 221 -16.23 5.61 -19.04
C LYS A 221 -14.81 6.20 -18.89
N ALA A 222 -14.63 7.16 -17.98
CA ALA A 222 -13.33 7.77 -17.70
C ALA A 222 -12.34 6.74 -17.14
N ALA A 223 -12.79 5.90 -16.20
CA ALA A 223 -12.03 4.78 -15.63
C ALA A 223 -11.53 3.80 -16.71
N LYS A 224 -12.40 3.42 -17.66
CA LYS A 224 -12.04 2.53 -18.78
C LYS A 224 -10.96 3.12 -19.68
N ALA A 225 -10.97 4.44 -19.91
CA ALA A 225 -9.98 5.10 -20.76
C ALA A 225 -8.54 5.04 -20.21
N LEU A 226 -8.39 4.84 -18.89
CA LEU A 226 -7.10 4.72 -18.22
C LEU A 226 -6.69 3.28 -17.90
N THR A 227 -7.56 2.30 -18.16
CA THR A 227 -7.23 0.89 -17.92
C THR A 227 -6.34 0.39 -19.06
N PRO A 228 -5.13 -0.13 -18.77
CA PRO A 228 -4.31 -0.76 -19.80
C PRO A 228 -5.07 -1.92 -20.45
N GLY A 229 -4.92 -2.10 -21.76
CA GLY A 229 -5.45 -3.29 -22.42
C GLY A 229 -4.88 -4.54 -21.75
N ARG A 230 -5.74 -5.42 -21.22
CA ARG A 230 -5.32 -6.74 -20.76
C ARG A 230 -4.88 -7.52 -22.00
N ASN A 231 -3.58 -7.68 -22.20
CA ASN A 231 -3.01 -8.69 -23.10
C ASN A 231 -3.12 -10.07 -22.44
#